data_AF-A0A7C6DXI6-F1
#
_entry.id   AF-A0A7C6DXI6-F1
#
_cell.length_a   1.000
_cell.length_b   1.000
_cell.length_c   1.000
_cell.angle_alpha   90.00
_cell.angle_beta   90.00
_cell.angle_gamma   90.00
#
_symmetry.space_group_name_H-M   'P 1'
#
loop_
_entity.id
_entity.type
_entity.pdbx_description
1 polymer ?
#
loop_
_entity_poly.entity_id
_entity_poly.type
_entity_poly.pdbx_seq_one_letter_code
_entity_poly.pdbx_strand_id
1 'polypeptide(L)'
;MIEVLIVPGLQSSARKAADLLVGSRYETVFLNFPRNLQSLVSSYMLGMQSLDGLRRTLEYERLIPEPVGTWFYLNAPILEALCKLDRNLRIFCYKDVDYYHLQMQAASKIANLTFRASATGKLNVDEWIKALKENLQYDAIAYEAEYVAYKAVGRAICLAGLAGWKLANCIKALGHKATVRCV
;
A
#
# COMPACT_ATOMS: atom_id res chain seq x y z
N MET A 1 -3.59 -17.43 10.63
CA MET A 1 -4.57 -17.17 9.53
C MET A 1 -4.38 -15.74 9.09
N ILE A 2 -4.33 -15.48 7.77
CA ILE A 2 -4.06 -14.16 7.20
C ILE A 2 -5.30 -13.66 6.46
N GLU A 3 -5.92 -12.58 6.92
CA GLU A 3 -7.02 -11.92 6.21
C GLU A 3 -6.45 -10.86 5.28
N VAL A 4 -6.67 -11.00 3.97
CA VAL A 4 -6.31 -9.96 3.00
C VAL A 4 -7.51 -9.05 2.80
N LEU A 5 -7.39 -7.80 3.24
CA LEU A 5 -8.41 -6.77 3.11
C LEU A 5 -8.06 -5.88 1.92
N ILE A 6 -8.86 -5.97 0.86
CA ILE A 6 -8.78 -5.09 -0.30
C ILE A 6 -9.32 -3.72 0.10
N VAL A 7 -8.46 -2.72 0.00
CA VAL A 7 -8.74 -1.30 0.24
C VAL A 7 -8.51 -0.56 -1.08
N PRO A 8 -9.58 -0.25 -1.83
CA PRO A 8 -9.49 0.60 -3.01
C PRO A 8 -8.85 1.97 -2.68
N GLY A 9 -8.24 2.60 -3.69
CA GLY A 9 -7.59 3.92 -3.56
C GLY A 9 -8.56 5.09 -3.39
N LEU A 10 -9.44 5.00 -2.40
CA LEU A 10 -10.45 5.98 -2.04
C LEU A 10 -10.35 6.29 -0.54
N GLN A 11 -10.47 7.56 -0.15
CA GLN A 11 -10.42 7.93 1.26
C GLN A 11 -11.53 7.27 2.08
N SER A 12 -12.72 7.09 1.50
CA SER A 12 -13.84 6.39 2.15
C SER A 12 -13.49 4.92 2.46
N SER A 13 -12.82 4.23 1.54
CA SER A 13 -12.31 2.87 1.75
C SER A 13 -11.24 2.83 2.84
N ALA A 14 -10.31 3.80 2.86
CA ALA A 14 -9.30 3.90 3.91
C ALA A 14 -9.91 4.12 5.30
N ARG A 15 -10.95 4.96 5.42
CA ARG A 15 -11.71 5.17 6.67
C ARG A 15 -12.38 3.87 7.15
N LYS A 16 -13.07 3.16 6.26
CA LYS A 16 -13.67 1.86 6.61
C LYS A 16 -12.64 0.83 7.07
N ALA A 17 -11.48 0.78 6.40
CA ALA A 17 -10.38 -0.09 6.80
C ALA A 17 -9.83 0.30 8.18
N ALA A 18 -9.66 1.60 8.43
CA ALA A 18 -9.24 2.15 9.71
C ALA A 18 -10.21 1.77 10.85
N ASP A 19 -11.51 1.92 10.63
CA ASP A 19 -12.55 1.57 11.62
C ASP A 19 -12.53 0.06 11.94
N LEU A 20 -12.33 -0.78 10.92
CA LEU A 20 -12.18 -2.23 11.10
C LEU A 20 -10.95 -2.60 11.94
N LEU A 21 -9.84 -1.86 11.79
CA LEU A 21 -8.62 -2.12 12.55
C LEU A 21 -8.82 -1.81 14.04
N VAL A 22 -9.41 -0.66 14.39
CA VAL A 22 -9.56 -0.20 15.79
C VAL A 22 -10.43 -1.13 16.64
N GLY A 23 -11.35 -1.89 16.03
CA GLY A 23 -12.22 -2.85 16.74
C GLY A 23 -11.75 -4.32 16.68
N SER A 24 -10.60 -4.60 16.08
CA SER A 24 -10.17 -5.97 15.77
C SER A 24 -9.14 -6.53 16.75
N ARG A 25 -9.05 -7.86 16.84
CA ARG A 25 -8.04 -8.58 17.65
C ARG A 25 -6.92 -9.16 16.77
N TYR A 26 -6.44 -8.39 15.80
CA TYR A 26 -5.27 -8.79 15.04
C TYR A 26 -4.01 -8.67 15.92
N GLU A 27 -3.05 -9.54 15.70
CA GLU A 27 -1.72 -9.52 16.35
C GLU A 27 -0.64 -9.01 15.38
N THR A 28 -0.95 -9.04 14.09
CA THR A 28 -0.08 -8.54 13.02
C THR A 28 -0.90 -7.78 11.97
N VAL A 29 -0.46 -6.57 11.60
CA VAL A 29 -1.05 -5.77 10.52
C VAL A 29 0.01 -5.51 9.45
N PHE A 30 -0.30 -5.84 8.20
CA PHE A 30 0.52 -5.51 7.05
C PHE A 30 -0.08 -4.31 6.30
N LEU A 31 0.70 -3.26 6.16
CA LEU A 31 0.34 -2.01 5.47
C LEU A 31 0.80 -2.06 4.02
N ASN A 32 -0.08 -1.63 3.11
CA ASN A 32 0.20 -1.49 1.68
C ASN A 32 1.16 -0.32 1.37
N PHE A 33 2.22 -0.18 2.15
CA PHE A 33 3.23 0.87 2.09
C PHE A 33 4.58 0.26 1.73
N PRO A 34 5.46 1.01 1.06
CA PRO A 34 6.80 0.54 0.74
C PRO A 34 7.65 0.34 2.00
N ARG A 35 8.49 -0.69 2.01
CA ARG A 35 9.26 -1.13 3.19
C ARG A 35 10.18 -0.05 3.78
N ASN A 36 10.66 0.90 2.98
CA ASN A 36 11.44 2.05 3.43
C ASN A 36 10.68 2.97 4.41
N LEU A 37 9.35 2.89 4.47
CA LEU A 37 8.53 3.66 5.43
C LEU A 37 8.40 3.00 6.80
N GLN A 38 8.90 1.78 6.98
CA GLN A 38 8.71 1.01 8.21
C GLN A 38 9.13 1.79 9.46
N SER A 39 10.35 2.35 9.47
CA SER A 39 10.87 3.11 10.61
C SER A 39 10.04 4.35 10.89
N LEU A 40 9.65 5.07 9.84
CA LEU A 40 8.88 6.30 9.94
C LEU A 40 7.48 6.06 10.53
N VAL A 41 6.80 5.01 10.07
CA VAL A 41 5.50 4.60 10.61
C VAL A 41 5.65 4.19 12.08
N SER A 42 6.67 3.40 12.42
CA SER A 42 6.93 3.01 13.81
C SER A 42 7.21 4.21 14.72
N SER A 43 8.03 5.17 14.29
CA SER A 43 8.29 6.40 15.06
C SER A 43 7.03 7.24 15.27
N TYR A 44 6.16 7.33 14.26
CA TYR A 44 4.88 8.03 14.38
C TYR A 44 3.96 7.34 15.39
N MET A 45 3.85 6.02 15.34
CA MET A 45 3.04 5.24 16.28
C MET A 45 3.52 5.33 17.73
N LEU A 46 4.83 5.45 17.94
CA LEU A 46 5.42 5.64 19.26
C LEU A 46 5.27 7.08 19.79
N GLY A 47 4.65 7.97 19.01
CA GLY A 47 4.46 9.38 19.38
C GLY A 47 5.74 10.22 19.29
N MET A 48 6.78 9.72 18.62
CA MET A 48 8.05 10.45 18.46
C MET A 48 7.95 11.60 17.45
N GLN A 49 6.92 11.60 16.62
CA GLN A 49 6.63 12.65 15.65
C GLN A 49 5.13 12.82 15.46
N SER A 50 4.71 14.04 15.08
CA SER A 50 3.33 14.30 14.69
C SER A 50 3.03 13.79 13.28
N LEU A 51 1.75 13.75 12.92
CA LEU A 51 1.29 13.37 11.58
C LEU A 51 1.83 14.36 10.53
N ASP A 52 1.85 15.67 10.85
CA ASP A 52 2.49 16.69 10.01
C ASP A 52 4.01 16.53 9.92
N GLY A 53 4.67 16.10 11.00
CA GLY A 53 6.10 15.78 11.00
C GLY A 53 6.42 14.64 10.04
N LEU A 54 5.65 13.56 10.09
CA LEU A 54 5.76 12.44 9.17
C LEU A 54 5.57 12.89 7.70
N ARG A 55 4.59 13.76 7.43
CA ARG A 55 4.39 14.33 6.08
C ARG A 55 5.64 15.07 5.59
N ARG A 56 6.19 15.97 6.40
CA ARG A 56 7.39 16.75 6.04
C ARG A 56 8.60 15.86 5.77
N THR A 57 8.79 14.79 6.55
CA THR A 57 9.87 13.84 6.31
C THR A 57 9.67 13.09 4.99
N LEU A 58 8.45 12.65 4.67
CA LEU A 58 8.16 12.02 3.37
C LEU A 58 8.49 12.94 2.19
N GLU A 59 8.15 14.23 2.29
CA GLU A 59 8.43 15.25 1.27
C GLU A 59 9.94 15.52 1.12
N TYR A 60 10.64 15.73 2.23
CA TYR A 60 12.07 16.07 2.22
C TYR A 60 12.94 14.91 1.72
N GLU A 61 12.67 13.71 2.22
CA GLU A 61 13.43 12.49 1.90
C GLU A 61 12.97 11.81 0.60
N ARG A 62 11.88 12.29 -0.03
CA ARG A 62 11.31 11.74 -1.26
C ARG A 62 11.06 10.23 -1.22
N LEU A 63 10.63 9.73 -0.06
CA LEU A 63 10.45 8.29 0.20
C LEU A 63 9.26 7.68 -0.55
N ILE A 64 8.39 8.53 -1.09
CA ILE A 64 7.29 8.16 -1.97
C ILE A 64 7.28 9.09 -3.19
N PRO A 65 6.74 8.63 -4.32
CA PRO A 65 6.58 9.48 -5.50
C PRO A 65 5.56 10.60 -5.27
N GLU A 66 5.81 11.76 -5.87
CA GLU A 66 4.92 12.91 -5.83
C GLU A 66 3.58 12.65 -6.54
N PRO A 67 2.47 13.30 -6.12
CA PRO A 67 2.40 14.27 -5.02
C PRO A 67 2.19 13.62 -3.64
N VAL A 68 3.04 13.97 -2.66
CA VAL A 68 2.92 13.46 -1.27
C VAL A 68 1.55 13.77 -0.66
N GLY A 69 0.97 14.93 -0.96
CA GLY A 69 -0.35 15.33 -0.47
C GLY A 69 -1.48 14.35 -0.82
N THR A 70 -1.48 13.81 -2.04
CA THR A 70 -2.49 12.82 -2.46
C THR A 70 -2.29 11.50 -1.76
N TRP A 71 -1.05 11.03 -1.62
CA TRP A 71 -0.74 9.83 -0.85
C TRP A 71 -1.21 9.98 0.59
N PHE A 72 -0.95 11.15 1.20
CA PHE A 72 -1.35 11.43 2.56
C PHE A 72 -2.87 11.49 2.72
N TYR A 73 -3.56 12.16 1.81
CA TYR A 73 -5.03 12.25 1.81
C TYR A 73 -5.69 10.86 1.81
N LEU A 74 -5.12 9.91 1.05
CA LEU A 74 -5.60 8.54 0.95
C LEU A 74 -5.26 7.69 2.18
N ASN A 75 -4.10 7.90 2.80
CA ASN A 75 -3.56 7.00 3.83
C ASN A 75 -3.65 7.54 5.26
N ALA A 76 -3.94 8.83 5.45
CA ALA A 76 -4.08 9.45 6.77
C ALA A 76 -5.08 8.74 7.68
N PRO A 77 -6.28 8.30 7.21
CA PRO A 77 -7.21 7.58 8.08
C PRO A 77 -6.61 6.29 8.67
N ILE A 78 -5.82 5.57 7.87
CA ILE A 78 -5.15 4.34 8.33
C ILE A 78 -4.06 4.70 9.34
N LEU A 79 -3.21 5.68 9.03
CA LEU A 79 -2.14 6.15 9.93
C LEU A 79 -2.71 6.57 11.30
N GLU A 80 -3.75 7.41 11.32
CA GLU A 80 -4.41 7.87 12.54
C GLU A 80 -4.99 6.72 13.37
N ALA A 81 -5.51 5.68 12.71
CA ALA A 81 -6.01 4.49 13.40
C ALA A 81 -4.88 3.68 14.05
N LEU A 82 -3.68 3.62 13.46
CA LEU A 82 -2.55 2.89 14.04
C LEU A 82 -2.20 3.35 15.45
N CYS A 83 -2.30 4.66 15.73
CA CYS A 83 -2.05 5.22 17.05
C CYS A 83 -3.07 4.79 18.12
N LYS A 84 -4.20 4.22 17.71
CA LYS A 84 -5.27 3.73 18.60
C LYS A 84 -5.19 2.22 18.85
N LEU A 85 -4.29 1.51 18.15
CA LEU A 85 -4.12 0.07 18.29
C LEU A 85 -3.27 -0.28 19.51
N ASP A 86 -3.33 -1.55 19.93
CA ASP A 86 -2.47 -2.06 21.00
C ASP A 86 -0.98 -1.85 20.65
N ARG A 87 -0.19 -1.38 21.61
CA ARG A 87 1.26 -1.15 21.43
C ARG A 87 2.04 -2.45 21.18
N ASN A 88 1.50 -3.60 21.57
CA ASN A 88 2.10 -4.90 21.33
C ASN A 88 1.81 -5.45 19.92
N LEU A 89 0.96 -4.74 19.14
CA LEU A 89 0.65 -5.11 17.78
C LEU A 89 1.88 -4.99 16.87
N ARG A 90 2.15 -6.03 16.08
CA ARG A 90 3.22 -5.97 15.08
C ARG A 90 2.71 -5.36 13.78
N ILE A 91 3.40 -4.34 13.31
CA ILE A 91 3.02 -3.63 12.08
C ILE A 91 4.17 -3.65 11.09
N PHE A 92 3.86 -4.07 9.86
CA PHE A 92 4.83 -4.18 8.79
C PHE A 92 4.37 -3.46 7.52
N CYS A 93 5.20 -2.60 6.96
CA CYS A 93 5.09 -2.19 5.56
C CYS A 93 5.66 -3.33 4.71
N TYR A 94 4.96 -3.79 3.67
CA TYR A 94 5.41 -4.99 2.92
C TYR A 94 5.77 -4.72 1.47
N LYS A 95 5.35 -3.60 0.88
CA LYS A 95 5.52 -3.35 -0.56
C LYS A 95 6.99 -3.22 -0.92
N ASP A 96 7.34 -3.81 -2.05
CA ASP A 96 8.67 -3.63 -2.60
C ASP A 96 8.90 -2.17 -2.99
N VAL A 97 10.04 -1.60 -2.60
CA VAL A 97 10.30 -0.15 -2.73
C VAL A 97 10.45 0.23 -4.20
N ASP A 98 11.33 -0.45 -4.92
CA ASP A 98 11.63 -0.14 -6.32
C ASP A 98 10.40 -0.35 -7.19
N TYR A 99 9.69 -1.46 -6.97
CA TYR A 99 8.44 -1.72 -7.68
C TYR A 99 7.35 -0.69 -7.35
N TYR A 100 7.25 -0.26 -6.09
CA TYR A 100 6.29 0.78 -5.69
C TYR A 100 6.55 2.10 -6.42
N HIS A 101 7.81 2.53 -6.52
CA HIS A 101 8.19 3.72 -7.28
C HIS A 101 7.90 3.57 -8.78
N LEU A 102 8.23 2.41 -9.36
CA LEU A 102 7.96 2.11 -10.77
C LEU A 102 6.47 2.18 -11.11
N GLN A 103 5.62 1.54 -10.29
CA GLN A 103 4.16 1.55 -10.48
C GLN A 103 3.57 2.95 -10.48
N MET A 104 4.05 3.82 -9.59
CA MET A 104 3.53 5.18 -9.49
C MET A 104 4.02 6.06 -10.64
N GLN A 105 5.27 5.92 -11.07
CA GLN A 105 5.78 6.61 -12.27
C GLN A 105 4.97 6.24 -13.51
N ALA A 106 4.67 4.95 -13.66
CA ALA A 106 3.80 4.46 -14.70
C ALA A 106 2.38 5.01 -14.63
N ALA A 107 1.77 5.03 -13.45
CA ALA A 107 0.44 5.60 -13.25
C ALA A 107 0.40 7.08 -13.67
N SER A 108 1.42 7.86 -13.27
CA SER A 108 1.57 9.26 -13.69
C SER A 108 1.74 9.42 -15.19
N LYS A 109 2.52 8.54 -15.84
CA LYS A 109 2.70 8.53 -17.30
C LYS A 109 1.38 8.22 -18.02
N ILE A 110 0.64 7.20 -17.56
CA ILE A 110 -0.67 6.83 -18.10
C ILE A 110 -1.68 7.97 -17.92
N ALA A 111 -1.70 8.62 -16.75
CA ALA A 111 -2.57 9.76 -16.49
C ALA A 111 -2.27 10.94 -17.42
N ASN A 112 -0.99 11.27 -17.64
CA ASN A 112 -0.57 12.31 -18.57
C ASN A 112 -0.94 11.97 -20.02
N LEU A 113 -0.71 10.73 -20.46
CA LEU A 113 -1.13 10.28 -21.79
C LEU A 113 -2.65 10.37 -21.97
N THR A 114 -3.42 9.98 -20.94
CA THR A 114 -4.89 10.10 -20.93
C THR A 114 -5.32 11.56 -21.06
N PHE A 115 -4.72 12.45 -20.27
CA PHE A 115 -5.00 13.88 -20.32
C PHE A 115 -4.67 14.48 -21.69
N ARG A 116 -3.49 14.19 -22.24
CA ARG A 116 -3.09 14.67 -23.58
C ARG A 116 -4.04 14.20 -24.66
N ALA A 117 -4.44 12.92 -24.64
CA ALA A 117 -5.40 12.38 -25.59
C ALA A 117 -6.76 13.09 -25.46
N SER A 118 -7.24 13.31 -24.23
CA SER A 118 -8.50 14.01 -23.98
C SER A 118 -8.45 15.50 -24.39
N ALA A 119 -7.33 16.18 -24.16
CA ALA A 119 -7.19 17.61 -24.42
C ALA A 119 -6.92 17.93 -25.90
N THR A 120 -6.22 17.04 -26.61
CA THR A 120 -5.75 17.30 -27.99
C THR A 120 -6.43 16.42 -29.04
N GLY A 121 -7.15 15.37 -28.63
CA GLY A 121 -7.67 14.34 -29.53
C GLY A 121 -6.59 13.44 -30.16
N LYS A 122 -5.30 13.65 -29.85
CA LYS A 122 -4.19 12.90 -30.45
C LYS A 122 -3.76 11.76 -29.54
N LEU A 123 -3.72 10.55 -30.09
CA LEU A 123 -3.27 9.34 -29.39
C LEU A 123 -2.00 8.79 -30.03
N ASN A 124 -0.90 8.78 -29.28
CA ASN A 124 0.34 8.14 -29.70
C ASN A 124 0.40 6.70 -29.17
N VAL A 125 -0.02 5.73 -29.99
CA VAL A 125 -0.12 4.31 -29.60
C VAL A 125 1.21 3.75 -29.08
N ASP A 126 2.34 4.16 -29.65
CA ASP A 126 3.66 3.64 -29.26
C ASP A 126 4.05 4.08 -27.84
N GLU A 127 3.74 5.33 -27.47
CA GLU A 127 3.95 5.82 -26.10
C GLU A 127 3.10 5.05 -25.08
N TRP A 128 1.87 4.69 -25.45
CA TRP A 128 0.98 3.86 -24.63
C TRP A 128 1.52 2.43 -24.45
N ILE A 129 1.90 1.76 -25.55
CA ILE A 129 2.47 0.41 -25.49
C ILE A 129 3.73 0.39 -24.62
N LYS A 130 4.60 1.39 -24.79
CA LYS A 130 5.82 1.52 -23.98
C LYS A 130 5.49 1.68 -22.49
N ALA A 131 4.58 2.58 -22.14
CA ALA A 131 4.17 2.80 -20.75
C ALA A 131 3.58 1.54 -20.10
N LEU A 132 2.82 0.74 -20.85
CA LEU A 132 2.25 -0.52 -20.34
C LEU A 132 3.31 -1.61 -20.16
N LYS A 133 4.24 -1.75 -21.11
CA LYS A 133 5.31 -2.77 -21.07
C LYS A 133 6.30 -2.56 -19.92
N GLU A 134 6.62 -1.31 -19.60
CA GLU A 134 7.52 -0.96 -18.48
C GLU A 134 6.99 -1.49 -17.12
N ASN A 135 5.70 -1.82 -17.00
CA ASN A 135 5.10 -2.37 -15.77
C ASN A 135 4.98 -3.90 -15.72
N LEU A 136 5.15 -4.59 -16.84
CA LEU A 136 4.86 -6.03 -16.92
C LEU A 136 6.02 -6.91 -16.45
N GLN A 137 7.21 -6.34 -16.19
CA GLN A 137 8.44 -7.10 -16.04
C GLN A 137 8.74 -7.59 -14.62
N TYR A 138 7.96 -7.20 -13.60
CA TYR A 138 8.29 -7.51 -12.21
C TYR A 138 7.12 -8.17 -11.46
N ASP A 139 7.26 -9.44 -11.12
CA ASP A 139 6.27 -10.17 -10.30
C ASP A 139 6.51 -9.92 -8.80
N ALA A 140 6.30 -8.67 -8.39
CA ALA A 140 6.46 -8.26 -7.00
C ALA A 140 5.50 -8.99 -6.04
N ILE A 141 4.39 -9.52 -6.56
CA ILE A 141 3.32 -10.10 -5.75
C ILE A 141 3.82 -11.36 -5.04
N ALA A 142 4.64 -12.17 -5.71
CA ALA A 142 5.23 -13.36 -5.10
C ALA A 142 6.15 -12.98 -3.92
N TYR A 143 7.05 -12.01 -4.14
CA TYR A 143 7.96 -11.54 -3.09
C TYR A 143 7.23 -10.88 -1.91
N GLU A 144 6.21 -10.07 -2.20
CA GLU A 144 5.35 -9.45 -1.20
C GLU A 144 4.58 -10.51 -0.39
N ALA A 145 4.08 -11.56 -1.05
CA ALA A 145 3.41 -12.67 -0.40
C ALA A 145 4.35 -13.48 0.50
N GLU A 146 5.57 -13.77 0.05
CA GLU A 146 6.61 -14.42 0.86
C GLU A 146 6.93 -13.62 2.11
N TYR A 147 7.11 -12.30 1.96
CA TYR A 147 7.37 -11.41 3.09
C TYR A 147 6.23 -11.44 4.11
N VAL A 148 4.98 -11.32 3.63
CA VAL A 148 3.78 -11.37 4.49
C VAL A 148 3.66 -12.73 5.17
N ALA A 149 3.83 -13.83 4.43
CA ALA A 149 3.75 -15.19 4.95
C ALA A 149 4.80 -15.44 6.04
N TYR A 150 6.05 -15.03 5.81
CA TYR A 150 7.17 -15.19 6.75
C TYR A 150 6.98 -14.40 8.05
N LYS A 151 6.46 -13.17 7.95
CA LYS A 151 6.28 -12.29 9.13
C LYS A 151 4.96 -12.51 9.85
N ALA A 152 4.00 -13.19 9.24
CA ALA A 152 2.67 -13.36 9.80
C ALA A 152 2.71 -14.31 10.99
N VAL A 153 2.26 -13.81 12.13
CA VAL A 153 2.12 -14.61 13.35
C VAL A 153 0.78 -14.30 13.99
N GLY A 154 0.15 -15.35 14.51
CA GLY A 154 -1.18 -15.27 15.11
C GLY A 154 -2.27 -14.93 14.10
N ARG A 155 -3.24 -14.11 14.53
CA ARG A 155 -4.26 -13.55 13.64
C ARG A 155 -3.69 -12.32 12.93
N ALA A 156 -3.50 -12.41 11.61
CA ALA A 156 -2.93 -11.32 10.81
C ALA A 156 -3.96 -10.73 9.83
N ILE A 157 -3.85 -9.43 9.58
CA ILE A 157 -4.56 -8.73 8.49
C ILE A 157 -3.55 -8.06 7.56
N CYS A 158 -3.78 -8.14 6.26
CA CYS A 158 -2.97 -7.52 5.24
C CYS A 158 -3.83 -6.58 4.40
N LEU A 159 -3.58 -5.27 4.52
CA LEU A 159 -4.20 -4.27 3.66
C LEU A 159 -3.58 -4.37 2.28
N ALA A 160 -4.41 -4.50 1.24
CA ALA A 160 -3.96 -4.66 -0.13
C ALA A 160 -4.76 -3.75 -1.08
N GLY A 161 -4.18 -3.41 -2.22
CA GLY A 161 -4.91 -2.75 -3.30
C GLY A 161 -5.87 -3.69 -4.04
N LEU A 162 -6.41 -3.24 -5.17
CA LEU A 162 -7.39 -3.99 -5.99
C LEU A 162 -6.91 -5.40 -6.41
N ALA A 163 -5.61 -5.61 -6.51
CA ALA A 163 -5.01 -6.91 -6.83
C ALA A 163 -4.80 -7.82 -5.60
N GLY A 164 -5.37 -7.50 -4.43
CA GLY A 164 -5.15 -8.26 -3.19
C GLY A 164 -5.56 -9.74 -3.27
N TRP A 165 -6.47 -10.10 -4.17
CA TRP A 165 -6.81 -11.50 -4.42
C TRP A 165 -5.63 -12.32 -4.97
N LYS A 166 -4.75 -11.71 -5.78
CA LYS A 166 -3.52 -12.36 -6.27
C LYS A 166 -2.55 -12.62 -5.12
N LEU A 167 -2.35 -11.61 -4.27
CA LEU A 167 -1.53 -11.73 -3.05
C LEU A 167 -2.03 -12.88 -2.16
N ALA A 168 -3.34 -12.97 -1.93
CA ALA A 168 -3.94 -14.04 -1.14
C ALA A 168 -3.74 -15.43 -1.77
N ASN A 169 -3.77 -15.54 -3.10
CA ASN A 169 -3.49 -16.80 -3.78
C ASN A 169 -2.03 -17.23 -3.64
N CYS A 170 -1.08 -16.29 -3.75
CA CYS A 170 0.34 -16.57 -3.48
C CYS A 170 0.56 -17.00 -2.03
N ILE A 171 -0.07 -16.32 -1.06
CA ILE A 171 0.00 -16.70 0.37
C ILE A 171 -0.54 -18.13 0.60
N LYS A 172 -1.63 -18.51 -0.08
CA LYS A 172 -2.16 -19.89 -0.02
C LYS A 172 -1.21 -20.91 -0.63
N ALA A 173 -0.57 -20.56 -1.77
CA ALA A 173 0.41 -21.43 -2.43
C ALA A 173 1.64 -21.67 -1.54
N LEU A 174 1.99 -20.73 -0.67
CA LEU A 174 3.03 -20.87 0.36
C LEU A 174 2.58 -21.69 1.59
N GLY A 175 1.37 -22.26 1.59
CA GLY A 175 0.87 -23.13 2.66
C GLY A 175 0.10 -22.42 3.79
N HIS A 176 -0.14 -21.11 3.70
CA HIS A 176 -0.86 -20.37 4.73
C HIS A 176 -2.38 -20.30 4.47
N LYS A 177 -3.19 -20.44 5.52
CA LYS A 177 -4.63 -20.17 5.43
C LYS A 177 -4.88 -18.67 5.25
N ALA A 178 -5.38 -18.29 4.07
CA ALA A 178 -5.75 -16.90 3.76
C ALA A 178 -7.19 -16.74 3.27
N THR A 179 -7.82 -15.63 3.65
CA THR A 179 -9.15 -15.19 3.20
C THR A 179 -9.06 -13.82 2.55
N VAL A 180 -10.03 -13.48 1.69
CA VAL A 180 -10.09 -12.18 1.01
C VAL A 180 -11.40 -11.50 1.36
N ARG A 181 -11.33 -10.20 1.68
CA ARG A 181 -12.48 -9.33 1.91
C ARG A 181 -12.22 -7.98 1.24
N CYS A 182 -13.27 -7.25 0.88
CA CYS A 182 -13.19 -5.84 0.45
C CYS A 182 -13.97 -4.96 1.42
N VAL A 183 -13.52 -3.72 1.62
CA VAL A 183 -14.24 -2.66 2.37
C VAL A 183 -15.30 -1.94 1.53
#